data_AF-A0A7Y0N2P8-F1
#
_entry.id   AF-A0A7Y0N2P8-F1
#
_cell.length_a   1.000
_cell.length_b   1.000
_cell.length_c   1.000
_cell.angle_alpha   90.00
_cell.angle_beta   90.00
_cell.angle_gamma   90.00
#
_symmetry.space_group_name_H-M   'P 1'
#
loop_
_entity.id
_entity.type
_entity.pdbx_description
1 polymer ?
#
loop_
_entity_poly.entity_id
_entity_poly.type
_entity_poly.pdbx_seq_one_letter_code
_entity_poly.pdbx_strand_id
1 'polypeptide(L)'
;ALAAVFVSGVLFILLSIFKIREWIINSIPHSLRTGISAGIGLFLAFIALKNAGIVVDNPATLVSMGDITSLPSVLAAIGFFLTIALVHRGVKGAVMIAILGVTALGLLFGDVQWNGVMSTPPSIAPTFLQLDFSGLFEVGMISVVFAFL
;
A
#
# COMPACT_ATOMS: atom_id res chain seq x y z
N ALA A 1 8.32 15.89 -4.98
CA ALA A 1 7.75 14.82 -4.11
C ALA A 1 8.57 14.60 -2.84
N LEU A 2 9.86 14.22 -2.94
CA LEU A 2 10.70 13.91 -1.77
C LEU A 2 10.82 15.08 -0.76
N ALA A 3 10.97 16.31 -1.24
CA ALA A 3 10.99 17.50 -0.37
C ALA A 3 9.67 17.71 0.40
N ALA A 4 8.51 17.48 -0.22
CA ALA A 4 7.22 17.56 0.46
C ALA A 4 7.02 16.46 1.49
N VAL A 5 7.47 15.23 1.19
CA VAL A 5 7.44 14.13 2.17
C VAL A 5 8.38 14.42 3.36
N PHE A 6 9.55 15.00 3.09
CA PHE A 6 10.47 15.43 4.16
C PHE A 6 9.86 16.56 5.01
N VAL A 7 9.33 17.61 4.39
CA VAL A 7 8.71 18.74 5.10
C VAL A 7 7.47 18.30 5.89
N SER A 8 6.60 17.47 5.32
CA SER A 8 5.45 16.90 6.06
C SER A 8 5.91 16.03 7.23
N GLY A 9 6.96 15.22 7.07
CA GLY A 9 7.54 14.45 8.17
C GLY A 9 8.07 15.34 9.31
N VAL A 10 8.79 16.41 8.99
CA VAL A 10 9.26 17.39 9.98
C VAL A 10 8.08 18.09 10.67
N LEU A 11 7.09 18.53 9.90
CA LEU A 11 5.91 19.21 10.42
C LEU A 11 5.06 18.28 11.31
N PHE A 12 4.94 17.01 10.92
CA PHE A 12 4.30 15.97 11.71
C PHE A 12 4.99 15.75 13.06
N ILE A 13 6.33 15.68 13.08
CA ILE A 13 7.10 15.59 14.33
C ILE A 13 6.84 16.80 15.22
N LEU A 14 6.91 18.02 14.65
CA LEU A 14 6.64 19.25 15.41
C LEU A 14 5.23 19.24 16.02
N LEU A 15 4.20 18.98 15.22
CA LEU A 15 2.81 18.92 15.73
C LEU A 15 2.57 17.81 16.76
N SER A 16 3.28 16.69 16.62
CA SER A 16 3.25 15.59 17.59
C SER A 16 3.81 16.03 18.95
N ILE A 17 4.90 16.80 18.95
CA ILE A 17 5.49 17.39 20.17
C ILE A 17 4.54 18.41 20.79
N PHE A 18 3.90 19.26 19.98
CA PHE A 18 2.97 20.29 20.46
C PHE A 18 1.58 19.77 20.85
N LYS A 19 1.32 18.44 20.82
CA LYS A 19 0.02 17.79 21.13
C LYS A 19 -1.19 18.27 20.31
N ILE A 20 -0.96 19.06 19.26
CA ILE A 20 -2.00 19.57 18.36
C ILE A 20 -2.72 18.41 17.65
N ARG A 21 -2.00 17.30 17.39
CA ARG A 21 -2.57 16.08 16.77
C ARG A 21 -3.78 15.52 17.53
N GLU A 22 -3.75 15.56 18.86
CA GLU A 22 -4.79 14.96 19.69
C GLU A 22 -6.07 15.80 19.66
N TRP A 23 -5.92 17.12 19.60
CA TRP A 23 -7.03 18.05 19.41
C TRP A 23 -7.71 17.87 18.06
N ILE A 24 -6.94 17.70 16.99
CA ILE A 24 -7.48 17.44 15.64
C ILE A 24 -8.26 16.12 15.63
N ILE A 25 -7.65 15.04 16.12
CA ILE A 25 -8.26 13.70 16.11
C ILE A 25 -9.53 13.64 16.99
N ASN A 26 -9.54 14.33 18.14
CA ASN A 26 -10.71 14.39 19.02
C ASN A 26 -11.84 15.27 18.47
N SER A 27 -11.53 16.18 17.55
CA SER A 27 -12.54 16.99 16.85
C SER A 27 -13.26 16.21 15.74
N ILE A 28 -12.71 15.07 15.30
CA ILE A 28 -13.32 14.23 14.28
C ILE A 28 -14.37 13.30 14.92
N PRO A 29 -15.66 13.40 14.54
CA PRO A 29 -16.70 12.52 15.06
C PRO A 29 -16.43 11.05 14.72
N HIS A 30 -16.82 10.15 15.63
CA HIS A 30 -16.59 8.69 15.51
C HIS A 30 -17.12 8.09 14.19
N SER A 31 -18.23 8.62 13.67
CA SER A 31 -18.80 8.21 12.37
C SER A 31 -17.84 8.48 11.21
N LEU A 32 -17.22 9.67 11.16
CA LEU A 32 -16.24 10.01 10.12
C LEU A 32 -14.96 9.17 10.27
N ARG A 33 -14.49 8.95 11.50
CA ARG A 33 -13.31 8.09 11.73
C ARG A 33 -13.52 6.67 11.22
N THR A 34 -14.70 6.10 11.47
CA THR A 34 -15.08 4.77 10.98
C THR A 34 -15.18 4.75 9.46
N GLY A 35 -15.82 5.78 8.87
CA GLY A 35 -15.91 5.93 7.41
C GLY A 35 -14.55 6.01 6.72
N ILE A 36 -13.61 6.78 7.28
CA ILE A 36 -12.22 6.87 6.77
C ILE A 36 -11.55 5.49 6.80
N SER A 37 -11.67 4.75 7.92
CA SER A 37 -11.07 3.42 8.03
C SER A 37 -11.66 2.41 7.04
N ALA A 38 -12.98 2.45 6.82
CA ALA A 38 -13.66 1.60 5.84
C ALA A 38 -13.25 1.94 4.40
N GLY A 39 -13.15 3.25 4.09
CA GLY A 39 -12.71 3.74 2.79
C GLY A 39 -11.28 3.32 2.44
N ILE A 40 -10.34 3.47 3.38
CA ILE A 40 -8.94 3.05 3.17
C ILE A 40 -8.86 1.53 2.98
N GLY A 41 -9.59 0.75 3.78
CA GLY A 41 -9.64 -0.70 3.64
C GLY A 41 -10.18 -1.16 2.29
N LEU A 42 -11.29 -0.57 1.83
CA LEU A 42 -11.88 -0.88 0.53
C LEU A 42 -10.96 -0.47 -0.63
N PHE A 43 -10.30 0.68 -0.50
CA PHE A 43 -9.36 1.16 -1.52
C PHE A 43 -8.12 0.25 -1.65
N LEU A 44 -7.53 -0.16 -0.53
CA LEU A 44 -6.42 -1.11 -0.53
C LEU A 44 -6.84 -2.49 -1.07
N ALA A 45 -8.05 -2.94 -0.75
CA ALA A 45 -8.60 -4.17 -1.32
C ALA A 45 -8.75 -4.06 -2.84
N PHE A 46 -9.26 -2.94 -3.35
CA PHE A 46 -9.38 -2.70 -4.80
C PHE A 46 -8.03 -2.69 -5.50
N ILE A 47 -7.01 -2.03 -4.94
CA ILE A 47 -5.64 -2.06 -5.48
C ILE A 47 -5.09 -3.49 -5.51
N ALA A 48 -5.33 -4.29 -4.46
CA ALA A 48 -4.91 -5.69 -4.42
C ALA A 48 -5.59 -6.52 -5.52
N LEU A 49 -6.90 -6.35 -5.73
CA LEU A 49 -7.64 -7.02 -6.81
C LEU A 49 -7.13 -6.63 -8.20
N LYS A 50 -6.76 -5.35 -8.40
CA LYS A 50 -6.16 -4.87 -9.64
C LYS A 50 -4.77 -5.48 -9.87
N ASN A 51 -3.92 -5.48 -8.86
CA ASN A 51 -2.58 -6.09 -8.94
C ASN A 51 -2.63 -7.61 -9.16
N ALA A 52 -3.67 -8.28 -8.66
CA ALA A 52 -3.91 -9.71 -8.89
C ALA A 52 -4.48 -10.03 -10.28
N GLY A 53 -4.84 -9.03 -11.08
CA GLY A 53 -5.47 -9.23 -12.39
C GLY A 53 -6.94 -9.67 -12.34
N ILE A 54 -7.57 -9.65 -11.16
CA ILE A 54 -9.02 -9.92 -10.99
C ILE A 54 -9.84 -8.76 -11.56
N VAL A 55 -9.34 -7.54 -11.38
CA VAL A 55 -9.95 -6.30 -11.89
C VAL A 55 -9.03 -5.67 -12.91
N VAL A 56 -9.54 -5.39 -14.11
CA VAL A 56 -8.80 -4.77 -15.22
C VAL A 56 -9.52 -3.50 -15.66
N ASP A 57 -8.74 -2.51 -16.11
CA ASP A 57 -9.28 -1.25 -16.61
C ASP A 57 -10.06 -1.51 -17.92
N ASN A 58 -11.26 -0.96 -18.04
CA ASN A 58 -12.06 -1.00 -19.26
C ASN A 58 -12.44 0.43 -19.66
N PRO A 59 -12.22 0.83 -20.93
CA PRO A 59 -12.51 2.18 -21.39
C PRO A 59 -13.99 2.59 -21.26
N ALA A 60 -14.93 1.64 -21.19
CA ALA A 60 -16.36 1.92 -21.09
C ALA A 60 -16.89 1.96 -19.64
N THR A 61 -16.32 1.20 -18.71
CA THR A 61 -16.88 1.02 -17.35
C THR A 61 -15.88 1.32 -16.23
N LEU A 62 -14.64 1.70 -16.55
CA LEU A 62 -13.50 1.91 -15.65
C LEU A 62 -13.06 0.67 -14.86
N VAL A 63 -13.91 -0.36 -14.78
CA VAL A 63 -13.70 -1.62 -14.07
C VAL A 63 -14.32 -2.74 -14.90
N SER A 64 -13.53 -3.75 -15.24
CA SER A 64 -14.00 -5.00 -15.85
C SER A 64 -13.41 -6.19 -15.12
N MET A 65 -14.10 -7.32 -15.20
CA MET A 65 -13.59 -8.60 -14.72
C MET A 65 -12.40 -9.01 -15.62
N GLY A 66 -11.25 -9.24 -15.01
CA GLY A 66 -10.08 -9.79 -15.69
C GLY A 66 -10.17 -11.31 -15.85
N ASP A 67 -9.07 -11.93 -16.27
CA ASP A 67 -9.01 -13.38 -16.38
C ASP A 67 -8.81 -14.01 -14.99
N ILE A 68 -9.90 -14.52 -14.42
CA ILE A 68 -9.91 -15.19 -13.11
C ILE A 68 -9.14 -16.52 -13.15
N THR A 69 -8.96 -17.10 -14.34
CA THR A 69 -8.21 -18.35 -14.52
C THR A 69 -6.71 -18.12 -14.71
N SER A 70 -6.27 -16.87 -14.80
CA SER A 70 -4.85 -16.53 -14.87
C SER A 70 -4.11 -16.90 -13.59
N LEU A 71 -2.85 -17.33 -13.75
CA LEU A 71 -2.00 -17.77 -12.65
C LEU A 71 -1.88 -16.74 -11.50
N PRO A 72 -1.72 -15.42 -11.75
CA PRO A 72 -1.66 -14.42 -10.69
C PRO A 72 -2.97 -14.30 -9.89
N SER A 73 -4.11 -14.41 -10.56
CA SER A 73 -5.44 -14.30 -9.96
C SER A 73 -5.75 -15.51 -9.06
N VAL A 74 -5.40 -16.71 -9.53
CA VAL A 74 -5.52 -17.95 -8.77
C VAL A 74 -4.59 -17.96 -7.55
N LEU A 75 -3.33 -17.54 -7.71
CA LEU A 75 -2.37 -17.44 -6.61
C LEU A 75 -2.82 -16.42 -5.55
N ALA A 76 -3.38 -15.28 -5.97
CA ALA A 76 -3.95 -14.30 -5.04
C ALA A 76 -5.14 -14.87 -4.25
N ALA A 77 -6.05 -15.59 -4.92
CA ALA A 77 -7.18 -16.25 -4.26
C ALA A 77 -6.71 -17.31 -3.25
N ILE A 78 -5.77 -18.17 -3.65
CA ILE A 78 -5.18 -19.19 -2.76
C ILE A 78 -4.51 -18.52 -1.55
N GLY A 79 -3.72 -17.47 -1.77
CA GLY A 79 -3.07 -16.71 -0.70
C GLY A 79 -4.05 -16.10 0.29
N PHE A 80 -5.14 -15.53 -0.21
CA PHE A 80 -6.21 -14.96 0.61
C PHE A 80 -6.88 -16.01 1.49
N PHE A 81 -7.35 -17.12 0.90
CA PHE A 81 -8.00 -18.18 1.65
C PHE A 81 -7.05 -18.88 2.63
N LEU A 82 -5.79 -19.09 2.25
CA LEU A 82 -4.79 -19.68 3.12
C LEU A 82 -4.49 -18.75 4.31
N THR A 83 -4.41 -17.44 4.09
CA THR A 83 -4.26 -16.46 5.16
C THR A 83 -5.45 -16.55 6.14
N ILE A 84 -6.69 -16.56 5.63
CA ILE A 84 -7.89 -16.68 6.48
C ILE A 84 -7.87 -17.98 7.29
N ALA A 85 -7.55 -19.10 6.64
CA ALA A 85 -7.51 -20.41 7.31
C ALA A 85 -6.46 -20.45 8.43
N LEU A 86 -5.25 -19.93 8.21
CA LEU A 86 -4.19 -19.89 9.23
C LEU A 86 -4.50 -18.89 10.36
N VAL A 87 -5.10 -17.74 10.03
CA VAL A 87 -5.54 -16.75 11.03
C VAL A 87 -6.64 -17.35 11.90
N HIS A 88 -7.64 -18.01 11.32
CA HIS A 88 -8.70 -18.68 12.06
C HIS A 88 -8.16 -19.79 12.98
N ARG A 89 -7.09 -20.48 12.55
CA ARG A 89 -6.40 -21.52 13.33
C ARG A 89 -5.47 -20.96 14.42
N GLY A 90 -5.40 -19.63 14.60
CA GLY A 90 -4.62 -18.98 15.65
C GLY A 90 -3.11 -19.05 15.46
N VAL A 91 -2.62 -19.32 14.25
CA VAL A 91 -1.18 -19.44 13.98
C VAL A 91 -0.53 -18.05 13.99
N LYS A 92 0.43 -17.85 14.91
CA LYS A 92 1.24 -16.62 14.94
C LYS A 92 2.08 -16.55 13.67
N GLY A 93 1.94 -15.48 12.90
CA GLY A 93 2.61 -15.32 11.60
C GLY A 93 1.84 -15.93 10.42
N ALA A 94 0.55 -16.20 10.56
CA ALA A 94 -0.33 -16.69 9.49
C ALA A 94 -0.12 -15.99 8.14
N VAL A 95 -0.10 -14.65 8.14
CA VAL A 95 0.12 -13.83 6.93
C VAL A 95 1.50 -14.10 6.32
N MET A 96 2.54 -14.21 7.14
CA MET A 96 3.91 -14.46 6.69
C MET A 96 4.04 -15.85 6.05
N ILE A 97 3.46 -16.87 6.69
CA ILE A 97 3.45 -18.24 6.16
C ILE A 97 2.69 -18.28 4.82
N ALA A 98 1.59 -17.54 4.72
CA ALA A 98 0.83 -17.46 3.49
C ALA A 98 1.61 -16.81 2.35
N ILE A 99 2.29 -15.69 2.61
CA ILE A 99 3.15 -15.04 1.62
C ILE A 99 4.24 -16.01 1.15
N LEU A 100 4.96 -16.66 2.08
CA LEU A 100 6.00 -17.62 1.73
C LEU A 100 5.47 -18.81 0.92
N GLY A 101 4.30 -19.34 1.29
CA GLY A 101 3.65 -20.44 0.56
C GLY A 101 3.26 -20.04 -0.86
N VAL A 102 2.65 -18.87 -1.03
CA VAL A 102 2.26 -18.35 -2.36
C VAL A 102 3.48 -18.02 -3.21
N THR A 103 4.53 -17.45 -2.62
CA THR A 103 5.80 -17.21 -3.32
C THR A 103 6.46 -18.51 -3.78
N ALA A 104 6.49 -19.54 -2.93
CA ALA A 104 7.01 -20.86 -3.31
C ALA A 104 6.20 -21.50 -4.44
N LEU A 105 4.87 -21.39 -4.40
CA LEU A 105 4.01 -21.83 -5.50
C LEU A 105 4.29 -21.03 -6.79
N GLY A 106 4.42 -19.70 -6.71
CA GLY A 106 4.74 -18.85 -7.86
C GLY A 106 6.09 -19.17 -8.51
N LEU A 107 7.08 -19.61 -7.71
CA LEU A 107 8.37 -20.09 -8.22
C LEU A 107 8.24 -21.43 -8.96
N LEU A 108 7.38 -22.35 -8.48
CA LEU A 108 7.16 -23.65 -9.13
C LEU A 108 6.37 -23.52 -10.44
N PHE A 109 5.41 -22.60 -10.51
CA PHE A 109 4.60 -22.37 -11.71
C PHE A 109 5.29 -21.46 -12.76
N GLY A 110 6.51 -20.98 -12.50
CA GLY A 110 7.39 -20.38 -13.52
C GLY A 110 7.18 -18.89 -13.80
N ASP A 111 6.35 -18.18 -13.03
CA ASP A 111 6.07 -16.75 -13.23
C ASP A 111 7.12 -15.85 -12.55
N VAL A 112 7.89 -16.42 -11.61
CA VAL A 112 8.90 -15.68 -10.85
C VAL A 112 10.28 -15.97 -11.43
N GLN A 113 10.83 -15.00 -12.16
CA GLN A 113 12.22 -15.03 -12.63
C GLN A 113 13.17 -14.96 -11.41
N TRP A 114 13.84 -16.07 -11.11
CA TRP A 114 14.80 -16.16 -10.00
C TRP A 114 16.08 -15.37 -10.33
N ASN A 115 16.07 -14.06 -10.11
CA ASN A 115 17.19 -13.15 -10.39
C ASN A 115 18.31 -13.17 -9.32
N GLY A 116 18.53 -14.33 -8.67
CA GLY A 116 19.52 -14.52 -7.60
C GLY A 116 19.01 -14.27 -6.17
N VAL A 117 19.80 -14.66 -5.16
CA VAL A 117 19.49 -14.47 -3.71
C VAL A 117 19.69 -13.01 -3.26
N MET A 118 20.47 -12.24 -4.02
CA MET A 118 20.87 -10.89 -3.68
C MET A 118 20.97 -10.05 -4.96
N SER A 119 19.97 -9.22 -5.21
CA SER A 119 20.12 -8.11 -6.15
C SER A 119 20.98 -7.03 -5.48
N THR A 120 21.86 -6.40 -6.25
CA THR A 120 22.50 -5.17 -5.79
C THR A 120 21.39 -4.15 -5.51
N PRO A 121 21.38 -3.49 -4.33
CA PRO A 121 20.38 -2.47 -4.04
C PRO A 121 20.38 -1.43 -5.18
N PRO A 122 19.21 -1.05 -5.72
CA PRO A 122 19.14 0.05 -6.67
C PRO A 122 19.83 1.26 -6.05
N SER A 123 20.63 1.98 -6.85
CA SER A 123 21.47 3.05 -6.32
C SER A 123 20.59 4.08 -5.58
N ILE A 124 21.10 4.58 -4.45
CA ILE A 124 20.43 5.64 -3.66
C ILE A 124 20.66 7.01 -4.32
N ALA A 125 21.58 7.11 -5.30
CA ALA A 125 21.91 8.32 -6.04
C ALA A 125 20.72 9.13 -6.60
N PRO A 126 19.65 8.53 -7.18
CA PRO A 126 18.49 9.29 -7.65
C PRO A 126 17.56 9.74 -6.52
N THR A 127 17.74 9.31 -5.28
CA THR A 127 16.86 9.65 -4.15
C THR A 127 17.60 10.43 -3.05
N PHE A 128 18.92 10.32 -2.98
CA PHE A 128 19.77 10.97 -2.01
C PHE A 128 19.87 12.47 -2.33
N LEU A 129 19.44 13.32 -1.39
CA LEU A 129 19.57 14.78 -1.46
C LEU A 129 18.89 15.50 -2.64
N GLN A 130 18.00 14.83 -3.39
CA GLN A 130 17.10 15.51 -4.36
C GLN A 130 15.93 16.18 -3.65
N LEU A 131 16.24 17.04 -2.68
CA LEU A 131 15.27 17.87 -1.97
C LEU A 131 15.05 19.14 -2.79
N ASP A 132 14.20 19.04 -3.81
CA ASP A 132 13.77 20.20 -4.58
C ASP A 132 12.69 20.97 -3.80
N PHE A 133 13.08 22.08 -3.20
CA PHE A 133 12.21 22.99 -2.45
C PHE A 133 11.51 24.03 -3.34
N SER A 134 11.87 24.12 -4.63
CA SER A 134 11.38 25.19 -5.53
C SER A 134 9.86 25.14 -5.76
N GLY A 135 9.26 23.94 -5.73
CA GLY A 135 7.82 23.73 -5.90
C GLY A 135 7.00 23.62 -4.61
N LEU A 136 7.59 23.81 -3.43
CA LEU A 136 6.84 23.62 -2.16
C LEU A 136 5.68 24.59 -1.95
N PHE A 137 5.76 25.78 -2.54
CA PHE A 137 4.72 26.80 -2.44
C PHE A 137 3.62 26.65 -3.50
N GLU A 138 3.74 25.67 -4.41
CA GLU A 138 2.64 25.35 -5.31
C GLU A 138 1.49 24.70 -4.55
N VAL A 139 0.26 25.09 -4.89
CA VAL A 139 -0.97 24.64 -4.22
C VAL A 139 -1.08 23.11 -4.19
N GLY A 140 -0.62 22.43 -5.23
CA GLY A 140 -0.59 20.96 -5.30
C GLY A 140 0.30 20.33 -4.22
N MET A 141 1.43 20.94 -3.91
CA MET A 141 2.39 20.40 -2.93
C MET A 141 1.95 20.68 -1.49
N ILE A 142 1.27 21.80 -1.24
CA ILE A 142 0.65 22.08 0.06
C ILE A 142 -0.43 21.03 0.39
N SER A 143 -1.28 20.69 -0.58
CA SER A 143 -2.30 19.62 -0.41
C SER A 143 -1.67 18.28 -0.03
N VAL A 144 -0.57 17.90 -0.69
CA VAL A 144 0.17 16.68 -0.38
C VAL A 144 0.75 16.70 1.04
N VAL A 145 1.31 17.82 1.48
CA VAL A 145 1.83 17.96 2.85
C VAL A 145 0.75 17.77 3.91
N PHE A 146 -0.45 18.31 3.68
CA PHE A 146 -1.60 18.11 4.58
C PHE A 146 -2.16 16.68 4.52
N ALA A 147 -2.11 16.01 3.37
CA ALA A 147 -2.57 14.62 3.26
C ALA A 147 -1.68 13.63 4.02
N PHE A 148 -0.40 13.95 4.20
CA PHE A 148 0.56 13.15 4.98
C PHE A 148 0.58 13.49 6.47
N LEU A 149 -0.13 14.54 6.90
CA LEU A 149 -0.16 15.04 8.27
C LEU A 149 -1.31 14.41 9.08
#